data_AF-A0A2N8ZI38-F1
#
_entry.id   AF-A0A2N8ZI38-F1
#
_cell.length_a   1.000
_cell.length_b   1.000
_cell.length_c   1.000
_cell.angle_alpha   90.00
_cell.angle_beta   90.00
_cell.angle_gamma   90.00
#
_symmetry.space_group_name_H-M   'P 1'
#
loop_
_entity.id
_entity.type
_entity.pdbx_description
1 polymer ?
#
loop_
_entity_poly.entity_id
_entity_poly.type
_entity_poly.pdbx_seq_one_letter_code
_entity_poly.pdbx_strand_id
1 'polypeptide(L)' 'MQLNCSITHILNQTATNDELEMLASLMVRNYFRPNQQEVIAAFIGRQAIKNFLEESEL' A
#
# COMPACT_ATOMS: atom_id res chain seq x y z
N MET A 1 -7.14 -3.21 27.84
CA MET A 1 -7.75 -3.75 26.61
C MET A 1 -6.58 -4.02 25.65
N GLN A 2 -6.17 -5.29 25.49
CA GLN A 2 -5.03 -5.63 24.62
C GLN A 2 -5.51 -5.65 23.17
N LEU A 3 -5.09 -4.64 22.41
CA LEU A 3 -5.26 -4.60 20.96
C LEU A 3 -4.37 -5.68 20.36
N ASN A 4 -4.95 -6.86 20.12
CA ASN A 4 -4.42 -7.83 19.17
C ASN A 4 -4.51 -7.21 17.78
N CYS A 5 -3.59 -6.31 17.45
CA CYS A 5 -3.44 -5.80 16.09
C CYS A 5 -2.84 -6.95 15.26
N SER A 6 -3.70 -7.81 14.72
CA SER A 6 -3.29 -8.73 13.67
C SER A 6 -2.65 -7.90 12.56
N ILE A 7 -1.63 -8.46 11.88
CA ILE A 7 -1.00 -7.85 10.71
C ILE A 7 -2.06 -7.44 9.66
N THR A 8 -3.18 -8.16 9.62
CA THR A 8 -4.38 -7.84 8.82
C THR A 8 -5.01 -6.49 9.15
N HIS A 9 -4.93 -6.02 10.39
CA HIS A 9 -5.50 -4.73 10.81
C HIS A 9 -4.65 -3.54 10.34
N ILE A 10 -3.32 -3.70 10.29
CA ILE A 10 -2.41 -2.67 9.77
C ILE A 10 -2.47 -2.60 8.24
N LEU A 11 -2.68 -3.73 7.56
CA LEU A 11 -2.86 -3.76 6.10
C LEU A 11 -4.20 -3.18 5.63
N ASN A 12 -5.15 -2.98 6.53
CA ASN A 12 -6.42 -2.28 6.28
C ASN A 12 -6.32 -0.76 6.46
N GLN A 13 -5.18 -0.23 6.88
CA GLN A 13 -4.96 1.22 6.88
C GLN A 13 -4.93 1.70 5.43
N THR A 14 -5.89 2.55 5.10
CA THR A 14 -6.01 3.25 3.82
C THR A 14 -4.72 4.01 3.54
N ALA A 15 -4.12 3.78 2.38
CA ALA A 15 -3.01 4.58 1.86
C ALA A 15 -3.56 5.51 0.78
N THR A 16 -3.28 6.80 0.87
CA THR A 16 -3.72 7.76 -0.16
C THR A 16 -2.96 7.54 -1.47
N ASN A 17 -3.50 8.02 -2.59
CA ASN A 17 -2.78 7.95 -3.88
C ASN A 17 -1.39 8.62 -3.80
N ASP A 18 -1.24 9.73 -3.07
CA ASP A 18 0.04 10.40 -2.85
C ASP A 18 1.06 9.51 -2.10
N GLU A 19 0.61 8.78 -1.09
CA GLU A 19 1.46 7.84 -0.34
C GLU A 19 1.89 6.66 -1.22
N LEU A 20 0.99 6.18 -2.09
CA LEU A 20 1.29 5.13 -3.06
C LEU A 20 2.28 5.58 -4.13
N GLU A 21 2.15 6.80 -4.64
CA GLU A 21 3.11 7.40 -5.57
C GLU A 21 4.49 7.57 -4.94
N MET A 22 4.56 8.01 -3.68
CA MET A 22 5.80 8.10 -2.94
C MET A 22 6.47 6.72 -2.82
N LEU A 23 5.72 5.68 -2.45
CA LEU A 23 6.20 4.30 -2.37
C LEU A 23 6.72 3.78 -3.72
N ALA A 24 6.01 4.07 -4.82
CA ALA A 24 6.46 3.72 -6.17
C ALA A 24 7.77 4.45 -6.52
N SER A 25 7.91 5.72 -6.16
CA SER A 25 9.13 6.50 -6.40
C SER A 25 10.35 5.91 -5.66
N LEU A 26 10.15 5.42 -4.44
CA LEU A 26 11.19 4.76 -3.65
C LEU A 26 11.60 3.41 -4.27
N MET A 27 10.66 2.68 -4.87
CA MET A 27 10.98 1.48 -5.64
C MET A 27 11.87 1.78 -6.85
N VAL A 28 11.55 2.82 -7.63
CA VAL A 28 12.36 3.24 -8.79
C VAL A 28 13.78 3.65 -8.35
N ARG A 29 13.92 4.24 -7.16
CA ARG A 29 15.21 4.60 -6.56
C ARG A 29 15.97 3.42 -5.94
N ASN A 30 15.47 2.18 -6.09
CA ASN A 30 16.06 0.96 -5.53
C ASN A 30 16.26 1.00 -4.00
N TYR A 31 15.36 1.67 -3.27
CA TYR A 31 15.42 1.71 -1.80
C TYR A 31 15.10 0.37 -1.14
N PHE A 32 14.40 -0.51 -1.87
CA PHE A 32 13.96 -1.81 -1.38
C PHE A 32 14.78 -2.95 -1.97
N ARG A 33 14.97 -4.01 -1.20
CA ARG A 33 15.59 -5.24 -1.70
C ARG A 33 14.69 -5.91 -2.76
N PRO A 34 15.23 -6.71 -3.68
CA PRO A 34 14.44 -7.38 -4.72
C PRO A 34 13.25 -8.17 -4.19
N ASN A 35 13.43 -8.89 -3.08
CA ASN A 35 12.34 -9.65 -2.43
C ASN A 35 11.28 -8.79 -1.75
N GLN A 36 11.57 -7.51 -1.47
CA GLN A 36 10.61 -6.55 -0.92
C GLN A 36 9.85 -5.84 -2.04
N GLN A 37 10.48 -5.63 -3.21
CA GLN A 37 9.87 -4.94 -4.35
C GLN A 37 8.60 -5.64 -4.84
N GLU A 38 8.58 -6.98 -4.90
CA GLU A 38 7.39 -7.74 -5.30
C GLU A 38 6.21 -7.54 -4.33
N VAL A 39 6.49 -7.58 -3.02
CA VAL A 39 5.48 -7.41 -1.98
C VAL A 39 4.92 -5.98 -2.00
N ILE A 40 5.79 -4.99 -2.18
CA ILE A 40 5.41 -3.57 -2.24
C ILE A 40 4.64 -3.27 -3.52
N ALA A 41 5.06 -3.80 -4.67
CA ALA A 41 4.33 -3.65 -5.93
C ALA A 41 2.90 -4.21 -5.82
N ALA A 42 2.76 -5.40 -5.24
CA ALA A 42 1.45 -6.01 -5.00
C ALA A 42 0.61 -5.22 -3.98
N PHE A 43 1.23 -4.56 -3.00
CA PHE A 43 0.54 -3.66 -2.08
C PHE A 43 0.03 -2.40 -2.79
N ILE A 44 0.91 -1.70 -3.54
CA ILE A 44 0.56 -0.49 -4.30
C ILE A 44 -0.60 -0.78 -5.26
N GLY A 45 -0.51 -1.87 -6.04
CA GLY A 45 -1.56 -2.23 -6.99
C GLY A 45 -2.92 -2.47 -6.32
N ARG A 46 -2.95 -3.19 -5.19
CA ARG A 46 -4.20 -3.43 -4.45
C ARG A 46 -4.82 -2.16 -3.90
N GLN A 47 -4.01 -1.27 -3.31
CA GLN A 47 -4.51 -0.02 -2.74
C GLN A 47 -4.94 0.97 -3.83
N ALA A 48 -4.22 1.06 -4.95
CA ALA A 48 -4.62 1.92 -6.07
C ALA A 48 -5.98 1.51 -6.66
N ILE A 49 -6.23 0.20 -6.84
CA ILE A 49 -7.54 -0.30 -7.28
C ILE A 49 -8.61 0.05 -6.25
N LYS A 50 -8.33 -0.14 -4.96
CA LYS A 50 -9.27 0.17 -3.90
C LYS A 50 -9.63 1.66 -3.90
N ASN A 51 -8.65 2.55 -3.94
CA ASN A 51 -8.86 4.00 -3.98
C ASN A 51 -9.67 4.40 -5.22
N PHE A 52 -9.34 3.85 -6.39
CA PHE A 52 -10.10 4.13 -7.62
C PHE A 52 -11.58 3.73 -7.51
N LEU A 53 -11.87 2.57 -6.92
CA LEU A 53 -13.25 2.11 -6.71
C LEU A 53 -13.97 3.00 -5.69
N GLU A 54 -13.33 3.35 -4.57
CA GLU A 54 -13.91 4.25 -3.56
C GLU A 54 -14.16 5.66 -4.11
N GLU A 55 -13.27 6.19 -4.95
CA GLU A 55 -13.44 7.47 -5.65
C GLU A 55 -14.54 7.42 -6.72
N SER A 56 -14.79 6.26 -7.33
CA SER A 56 -15.79 6.08 -8.39
C SER A 56 -17.21 5.87 -7.86
N GLU A 57 -17.38 5.52 -6.59
CA GLU A 57 -18.68 5.39 -5.92
C GLU A 57 -19.17 6.70 -5.24
N LEU A 58 -18.41 7.80 -5.37
CA LEU A 58 -18.71 9.15 -4.88
C LEU A 58 -19.37 10.02 -5.96
#